data_AF-A0A2D7FPH2-F1
#
_entry.id   AF-A0A2D7FPH2-F1
#
_cell.length_a   1.000
_cell.length_b   1.000
_cell.length_c   1.000
_cell.angle_alpha   90.00
_cell.angle_beta   90.00
_cell.angle_gamma   90.00
#
_symmetry.space_group_name_H-M   'P 1'
#
loop_
_entity.id
_entity.type
_entity.pdbx_description
1 polymer ?
#
loop_
_entity_poly.entity_id
_entity_poly.type
_entity_poly.pdbx_seq_one_letter_code
_entity_poly.pdbx_strand_id
1 'polypeptide(L)' 'MSQTTKLITGMGAALVDLFAHVSEAELAALGSPKASMSLVEPARSDEMQKAVHVHESQPGGSIANSIAGIA' A
#
# COMPACT_ATOMS: atom_id res chain seq x y z
N MET A 1 -36.68 -21.90 8.20
CA MET A 1 -35.55 -21.22 8.88
C MET A 1 -35.04 -20.14 7.94
N SER A 2 -35.13 -18.87 8.32
CA SER A 2 -34.58 -17.75 7.53
C SER A 2 -33.06 -17.76 7.66
N GLN A 3 -32.31 -17.80 6.55
CA GLN A 3 -30.86 -17.66 6.59
C GLN A 3 -30.50 -16.20 6.85
N THR A 4 -29.79 -15.95 7.95
CA THR A 4 -29.21 -14.63 8.23
C THR A 4 -27.93 -14.46 7.43
N THR A 5 -27.90 -13.54 6.47
CA THR A 5 -26.66 -13.14 5.80
C THR A 5 -25.72 -12.48 6.80
N LYS A 6 -24.50 -13.00 6.94
CA LYS A 6 -23.45 -12.36 7.74
C LYS A 6 -22.66 -11.42 6.84
N LEU A 7 -22.58 -10.15 7.21
CA LEU A 7 -21.76 -9.16 6.51
C LEU A 7 -20.48 -8.92 7.31
N ILE A 8 -19.34 -8.88 6.63
CA ILE A 8 -18.06 -8.52 7.21
C ILE A 8 -17.74 -7.11 6.71
N THR A 9 -17.47 -6.19 7.62
CA THR A 9 -17.14 -4.79 7.31
C THR A 9 -15.74 -4.47 7.80
N GLY A 10 -14.94 -3.81 6.97
CA GLY A 10 -13.62 -3.32 7.31
C GLY A 10 -13.55 -1.80 7.22
N MET A 11 -12.72 -1.18 8.07
CA MET A 11 -12.40 0.24 8.02
C MET A 11 -10.89 0.43 8.05
N GLY A 12 -10.34 1.20 7.13
CA GLY A 12 -8.90 1.49 7.05
C GLY A 12 -8.61 2.64 6.10
N ALA A 13 -7.33 3.01 5.98
CA ALA A 13 -6.91 4.02 5.03
C ALA A 13 -7.17 3.54 3.59
N ALA A 14 -7.83 4.38 2.80
CA ALA A 14 -8.02 4.14 1.37
C ALA A 14 -6.73 4.54 0.64
N LEU A 15 -6.00 3.55 0.12
CA LEU A 15 -4.69 3.74 -0.51
C LEU A 15 -4.70 3.18 -1.93
N VAL A 16 -3.78 3.72 -2.73
CA VAL A 16 -3.38 3.15 -4.03
C VAL A 16 -1.92 2.77 -3.88
N ASP A 17 -1.61 1.50 -4.13
CA ASP A 17 -0.26 0.99 -4.04
C ASP A 17 0.45 1.24 -5.38
N LEU A 18 1.69 1.74 -5.31
CA LEU A 18 2.59 1.92 -6.44
C LEU A 18 3.77 0.96 -6.27
N PHE A 19 3.98 0.08 -7.23
CA PHE A 19 5.05 -0.93 -7.17
C PHE A 19 6.23 -0.53 -8.04
N ALA A 20 7.42 -0.60 -7.43
CA ALA A 20 8.70 -0.37 -8.07
C ALA A 20 9.71 -1.41 -7.56
N HIS A 21 10.55 -1.92 -8.47
CA HIS A 21 11.70 -2.73 -8.09
C HIS A 21 12.88 -1.81 -7.75
N VAL A 22 13.50 -2.03 -6.60
CA VAL A 22 14.68 -1.29 -6.13
C VAL A 22 15.69 -2.27 -5.53
N SER A 23 16.97 -1.95 -5.66
CA SER A 23 18.05 -2.62 -4.94
C SER A 23 18.11 -2.19 -3.47
N GLU A 24 18.85 -2.94 -2.64
CA GLU A 24 19.09 -2.58 -1.24
C GLU A 24 19.73 -1.19 -1.09
N ALA A 25 20.64 -0.84 -2.00
CA ALA A 25 21.33 0.45 -1.98
C ALA A 25 20.37 1.61 -2.30
N GLU A 26 19.48 1.43 -3.29
CA GLU A 26 18.44 2.40 -3.63
C GLU A 26 17.42 2.54 -2.49
N LEU A 27 17.00 1.43 -1.88
CA LEU A 27 16.09 1.44 -0.73
C LEU A 27 16.69 2.20 0.47
N ALA A 28 17.97 1.98 0.76
CA ALA A 28 18.68 2.71 1.80
C ALA A 28 18.79 4.22 1.49
N ALA A 29 19.05 4.59 0.23
CA ALA A 29 19.11 5.99 -0.20
C ALA A 29 17.75 6.70 -0.13
N LEU A 30 16.64 5.96 -0.32
CA LEU A 30 15.28 6.46 -0.10
C LEU A 30 14.97 6.71 1.39
N GLY A 31 15.81 6.22 2.31
CA GLY A 31 15.61 6.40 3.76
C GLY A 31 14.43 5.59 4.30
N SER A 32 14.01 4.53 3.60
CA SER A 32 12.89 3.67 4.01
C SER A 32 13.42 2.38 4.63
N PRO A 33 13.21 2.12 5.93
CA PRO A 33 13.61 0.86 6.55
C PRO A 33 12.93 -0.32 5.86
N LYS A 34 13.71 -1.35 5.53
CA LYS A 34 13.21 -2.55 4.86
C LYS A 34 12.11 -3.23 5.69
N ALA A 35 11.06 -3.69 5.00
CA ALA A 35 9.89 -4.35 5.60
C ALA A 35 9.16 -3.51 6.65
N SER A 36 9.13 -2.18 6.47
CA SER A 36 8.38 -1.24 7.32
C SER A 36 7.35 -0.46 6.51
N MET A 37 6.43 0.19 7.22
CA MET A 37 5.54 1.21 6.69
C MET A 37 5.92 2.54 7.34
N SER A 38 6.32 3.51 6.52
CA SER A 38 6.73 4.85 6.98
C SER A 38 5.75 5.90 6.47
N LEU A 39 5.25 6.75 7.37
CA LEU A 39 4.53 7.95 6.97
C LEU A 39 5.53 8.98 6.44
N VAL A 40 5.16 9.63 5.34
CA VAL A 40 5.99 10.65 4.69
C VAL A 40 5.15 11.88 4.39
N GLU A 41 5.80 13.04 4.42
CA GLU A 41 5.18 14.29 3.99
C GLU A 41 4.95 14.30 2.47
N PRO A 42 3.97 15.07 1.95
CA PRO A 42 3.65 15.08 0.51
C PRO A 42 4.85 15.37 -0.39
N ALA A 43 5.68 16.37 -0.04
CA ALA A 43 6.88 16.70 -0.82
C ALA A 43 7.85 15.52 -0.91
N ARG A 44 7.99 14.75 0.18
CA ARG A 44 8.85 13.57 0.20
C ARG A 44 8.26 12.43 -0.64
N SER A 45 6.94 12.26 -0.64
CA SER A 45 6.27 11.29 -1.51
C SER A 45 6.58 11.57 -2.99
N ASP A 46 6.49 12.82 -3.41
CA ASP A 46 6.76 13.23 -4.79
C ASP A 46 8.22 12.99 -5.20
N GLU A 47 9.17 13.29 -4.31
CA GLU A 47 10.59 13.00 -4.53
C GLU A 47 10.85 11.51 -4.69
N MET A 48 10.28 10.69 -3.81
CA MET A 48 10.45 9.24 -3.84
C MET A 48 9.87 8.64 -5.12
N GLN A 49 8.69 9.09 -5.54
CA GLN A 49 8.05 8.63 -6.78
C GLN A 49 8.88 8.98 -8.03
N LYS A 50 9.55 10.12 -8.06
CA LYS A 50 10.44 10.51 -9.17
C LYS A 50 11.77 9.74 -9.18
N ALA A 51 12.19 9.22 -8.03
CA ALA A 51 13.45 8.50 -7.87
C ALA A 51 13.36 7.02 -8.27
N VAL A 52 12.16 6.48 -8.53
CA VAL A 52 11.94 5.08 -8.87
C VAL A 52 11.17 4.93 -10.18
N HIS A 53 11.31 3.77 -10.82
CA HIS A 53 10.45 3.39 -11.94
C HIS A 53 9.25 2.60 -11.44
N VAL A 54 8.08 3.26 -11.38
CA VAL A 54 6.81 2.59 -11.06
C VAL A 54 6.35 1.79 -12.27
N HIS A 55 6.26 0.47 -12.11
CA HIS A 55 5.82 -0.42 -13.20
C HIS A 55 4.36 -0.84 -13.06
N GLU A 56 3.74 -0.66 -11.89
CA GLU A 56 2.36 -1.05 -11.65
C GLU A 56 1.71 -0.17 -10.57
N SER A 57 0.41 0.08 -10.72
CA SER A 57 -0.44 0.72 -9.73
C SER A 57 -1.71 -0.11 -9.54
N GLN A 58 -2.08 -0.36 -8.29
CA GLN A 58 -3.27 -1.14 -7.94
C GLN A 58 -4.02 -0.50 -6.76
N PRO A 59 -5.33 -0.72 -6.63
CA PRO A 59 -6.03 -0.47 -5.37
C PRO A 59 -5.34 -1.20 -4.23
N GLY A 60 -5.09 -0.49 -3.13
CA GLY A 60 -4.34 -1.01 -2.01
C GLY A 60 -5.03 -0.74 -0.68
N GLY A 61 -4.22 -0.74 0.39
CA GLY A 61 -4.69 -0.55 1.75
C GLY A 61 -4.98 -1.87 2.46
N SER A 62 -4.38 -2.04 3.63
CA SER A 62 -4.37 -3.32 4.37
C SER A 62 -5.77 -3.90 4.63
N ILE A 63 -6.72 -3.05 5.07
CA ILE A 63 -8.08 -3.51 5.37
C ILE A 63 -8.90 -3.71 4.10
N ALA A 64 -8.71 -2.87 3.07
CA ALA A 64 -9.37 -3.06 1.78
C ALA A 64 -8.97 -4.40 1.16
N ASN A 65 -7.66 -4.73 1.16
CA ASN A 65 -7.14 -6.00 0.68
C ASN A 65 -7.68 -7.18 1.51
N SER A 66 -7.84 -7.01 2.83
CA SER A 66 -8.43 -8.03 3.71
C SER A 66 -9.89 -8.32 3.36
N ILE A 67 -10.70 -7.28 3.10
CA ILE A 67 -12.10 -7.44 2.68
C ILE A 67 -12.20 -8.01 1.27
N ALA A 68 -11.36 -7.55 0.34
CA ALA A 68 -11.31 -8.09 -1.02
C ALA A 68 -10.95 -9.58 -1.04
N GLY A 69 -10.07 -10.05 -0.15
CA GLY A 69 -9.75 -11.48 -0.03
C GLY A 69 -10.85 -12.34 0.59
N ILE A 70 -11.86 -11.72 1.21
CA ILE A 70 -13.04 -12.41 1.76
C ILE A 70 -14.17 -12.49 0.72
N ALA A 71 -14.27 -11.51 -0.18
CA ALA A 71 -15.32 -11.39 -1.18
C ALA A 71 -15.12 -12.33 -2.38
#